data_AF-A0A382QRN3-F1
#
_entry.id   AF-A0A382QRN3-F1
#
_cell.length_a   1.000
_cell.length_b   1.000
_cell.length_c   1.000
_cell.angle_alpha   90.00
_cell.angle_beta   90.00
_cell.angle_gamma   90.00
#
_symmetry.space_group_name_H-M   'P 1'
#
loop_
_entity.id
_entity.type
_entity.pdbx_description
1 polymer ?
#
loop_
_entity_poly.entity_id
_entity_poly.type
_entity_poly.pdbx_seq_one_letter_code
_entity_poly.pdbx_strand_id
1 'polypeptide(L)'
;MPNMIAPICINNGCTRNVTYSHSHKNGTKRWRPVCWKCHEASYGASVLEEGVTEVKKTYCENIDERLGYKCTAIIPWKGALELDHIDGDPLNNTTDNTQTL
;
A
#
# COMPACT_ATOMS: atom_id res chain seq x y z
N MET A 1 21.37 0.85 16.63
CA MET A 1 20.00 1.00 16.09
C MET A 1 19.58 -0.37 15.60
N PRO A 2 18.46 -0.95 16.05
CA PRO A 2 18.06 -2.26 15.55
C PRO A 2 17.87 -2.18 14.04
N ASN A 3 18.41 -3.17 13.31
CA ASN A 3 18.23 -3.33 11.88
C ASN A 3 16.73 -3.52 11.61
N MET A 4 16.02 -2.45 11.30
CA MET A 4 14.63 -2.51 10.87
C MET A 4 14.64 -3.08 9.46
N ILE A 5 14.35 -4.37 9.34
CA ILE A 5 14.20 -5.07 8.07
C ILE A 5 12.98 -4.47 7.38
N ALA A 6 13.15 -3.96 6.17
CA ALA A 6 12.02 -3.46 5.38
C ALA A 6 11.01 -4.60 5.16
N PRO A 7 9.69 -4.37 5.32
CA PRO A 7 8.71 -5.42 5.12
C PRO A 7 8.68 -5.90 3.66
N ILE A 8 8.05 -7.04 3.42
CA ILE A 8 7.84 -7.58 2.07
C ILE A 8 6.69 -6.81 1.40
N CYS A 9 6.75 -6.67 0.08
CA CYS A 9 5.69 -6.13 -0.76
C CYS A 9 4.34 -6.79 -0.46
N ILE A 10 3.30 -5.98 -0.33
CA ILE A 10 1.94 -6.45 0.01
C ILE A 10 1.30 -7.31 -1.10
N ASN A 11 1.68 -7.09 -2.37
CA ASN A 11 1.08 -7.80 -3.50
C ASN A 11 1.31 -9.30 -3.42
N ASN A 12 0.24 -10.08 -3.57
CA ASN A 12 0.30 -11.54 -3.47
C ASN A 12 1.30 -12.10 -4.48
N GLY A 13 2.11 -13.06 -4.05
CA GLY A 13 3.16 -13.67 -4.90
C GLY A 13 4.44 -12.83 -5.04
N CYS A 14 4.50 -11.61 -4.52
CA CYS A 14 5.72 -10.80 -4.53
C CYS A 14 6.58 -11.06 -3.29
N THR A 15 7.87 -11.31 -3.48
CA THR A 15 8.84 -11.58 -2.38
C THR A 15 9.85 -10.46 -2.16
N ARG A 16 9.72 -9.34 -2.89
CA ARG A 16 10.64 -8.20 -2.78
C ARG A 16 10.32 -7.36 -1.55
N ASN A 17 11.35 -6.76 -0.97
CA ASN A 17 11.17 -5.74 0.05
C ASN A 17 10.45 -4.51 -0.51
N VAL A 18 9.69 -3.85 0.35
CA VAL A 18 9.06 -2.57 0.05
C VAL A 18 10.10 -1.50 -0.25
N THR A 19 9.69 -0.48 -1.01
CA THR A 19 10.57 0.63 -1.34
C THR A 19 10.47 1.75 -0.29
N TYR A 20 11.60 2.35 0.04
CA TYR A 20 11.65 3.57 0.84
C TYR A 20 11.02 4.73 0.06
N SER A 21 10.21 5.55 0.73
CA SER A 21 9.63 6.77 0.14
C SER A 21 10.43 8.00 0.54
N HIS A 22 10.42 8.34 1.83
CA HIS A 22 11.13 9.47 2.40
C HIS A 22 11.28 9.30 3.92
N SER A 23 12.03 10.18 4.57
CA SER A 23 12.13 10.23 6.03
C SER A 23 11.28 11.39 6.56
N HIS A 24 10.58 11.15 7.66
CA HIS A 24 9.90 12.21 8.40
C HIS A 24 10.91 13.12 9.12
N LYS A 25 10.48 14.30 9.56
CA LYS A 25 11.35 15.28 10.26
C LYS A 25 11.99 14.71 11.53
N ASN A 26 11.33 13.76 12.19
CA ASN A 26 11.83 13.07 13.39
C ASN A 26 12.80 11.91 13.08
N GLY A 27 13.16 11.70 11.81
CA GLY A 27 14.09 10.65 11.38
C GLY A 27 13.46 9.28 11.15
N THR A 28 12.15 9.08 11.37
CA THR A 28 11.49 7.81 11.03
C THR A 28 11.35 7.67 9.51
N LYS A 29 11.59 6.47 9.00
CA LYS A 29 11.46 6.18 7.56
C LYS A 29 10.00 5.87 7.23
N ARG A 30 9.50 6.47 6.15
CA ARG A 30 8.25 6.06 5.51
C ARG A 30 8.55 5.01 4.45
N TRP A 31 7.88 3.87 4.57
CA TRP A 31 7.90 2.81 3.59
C TRP A 31 6.63 2.86 2.74
N ARG A 32 6.72 2.50 1.46
CA ARG A 32 5.53 2.21 0.66
C ARG A 32 4.99 0.82 1.02
N PRO A 33 3.70 0.51 0.79
CA PRO A 33 3.19 -0.86 0.96
C PRO A 33 3.73 -1.85 -0.09
N VAL A 34 4.28 -1.34 -1.19
CA VAL A 34 4.73 -2.12 -2.35
C VAL A 34 6.22 -1.91 -2.65
N CYS A 35 6.83 -2.88 -3.34
CA CYS A 35 8.17 -2.74 -3.91
C CYS A 35 8.18 -1.77 -5.11
N TRP A 36 9.37 -1.36 -5.57
CA TRP A 36 9.55 -0.41 -6.67
C TRP A 36 8.85 -0.85 -7.97
N LYS A 37 8.94 -2.13 -8.33
CA LYS A 37 8.34 -2.68 -9.56
C LYS A 37 6.81 -2.73 -9.48
N CYS A 38 6.27 -3.17 -8.35
CA CYS A 38 4.82 -3.18 -8.12
C CYS A 38 4.26 -1.75 -8.05
N HIS A 39 5.04 -0.79 -7.55
CA HIS A 39 4.68 0.63 -7.60
C HIS A 39 4.59 1.13 -9.05
N GLU A 40 5.60 0.86 -9.89
CA GLU A 40 5.57 1.19 -11.32
C GLU A 40 4.36 0.59 -12.05
N ALA A 41 4.04 -0.67 -11.75
CA ALA A 41 2.89 -1.34 -12.33
C ALA A 41 1.55 -0.70 -11.92
N SER A 42 1.45 -0.17 -10.70
CA SER A 42 0.22 0.46 -10.20
C SER A 42 -0.20 1.72 -10.98
N TYR A 43 0.75 2.42 -11.61
CA TYR A 43 0.49 3.57 -12.49
C TYR A 43 0.79 3.30 -13.97
N GLY A 44 0.96 2.02 -14.35
CA GLY A 44 1.08 1.59 -15.74
C GLY A 44 2.43 1.84 -16.42
N ALA A 45 3.49 2.16 -15.66
CA ALA A 45 4.84 2.29 -16.22
C ALA A 45 5.55 0.95 -16.44
N SER A 46 5.10 -0.11 -15.77
CA SER A 46 5.55 -1.47 -15.99
C SER A 46 4.39 -2.46 -15.80
N VAL A 47 4.65 -3.75 -16.04
CA VAL A 47 3.68 -4.83 -15.76
C VAL A 47 4.07 -5.55 -14.48
N LEU A 48 3.07 -6.08 -13.78
CA LEU A 48 3.31 -7.01 -12.68
C LEU A 48 4.05 -8.25 -13.23
N GLU A 49 4.85 -8.86 -12.37
CA GLU A 49 5.49 -10.13 -12.71
C GLU A 49 4.47 -11.26 -12.77
N GLU A 50 4.82 -12.29 -13.52
CA GLU A 50 4.04 -13.52 -13.56
C GLU A 50 3.84 -14.08 -12.14
N GLY A 51 2.60 -14.42 -11.80
CA GLY A 51 2.23 -14.89 -10.47
C GLY A 51 2.03 -13.80 -9.41
N VAL A 52 2.27 -12.52 -9.73
CA VAL A 52 2.03 -11.41 -8.81
C VAL A 52 0.65 -10.77 -9.08
N THR A 53 -0.17 -10.63 -8.04
CA THR A 53 -1.48 -9.96 -8.12
C THR A 53 -1.57 -8.77 -7.16
N GLU A 54 -2.18 -7.68 -7.62
CA GLU A 54 -2.36 -6.46 -6.84
C GLU A 54 -3.39 -6.66 -5.72
N VAL A 55 -3.05 -6.23 -4.50
CA VAL A 55 -3.96 -6.26 -3.34
C VAL A 55 -4.90 -5.06 -3.33
N LYS A 56 -4.42 -3.90 -3.81
CA LYS A 56 -5.20 -2.67 -3.85
C LYS A 56 -6.46 -2.84 -4.68
N LYS A 57 -7.60 -2.45 -4.11
CA LYS A 57 -8.91 -2.57 -4.75
C LYS A 57 -9.16 -1.38 -5.68
N THR A 58 -10.18 -1.51 -6.52
CA THR A 58 -10.66 -0.44 -7.41
C THR A 58 -11.75 0.42 -6.78
N TYR A 59 -12.07 0.17 -5.51
CA TYR A 59 -13.10 0.87 -4.74
C TYR A 59 -12.59 1.20 -3.34
N CYS A 60 -13.13 2.27 -2.74
CA CYS A 60 -12.89 2.58 -1.34
C CYS A 60 -13.69 1.63 -0.43
N GLU A 61 -13.07 1.11 0.62
CA GLU A 61 -13.61 0.12 1.54
C GLU A 61 -14.27 0.73 2.79
N ASN A 62 -14.17 2.04 3.00
CA ASN A 62 -14.84 2.76 4.08
C ASN A 62 -16.32 3.05 3.73
N ILE A 63 -17.06 1.98 3.39
CA ILE A 63 -18.49 2.01 3.06
C ILE A 63 -19.39 1.92 4.30
N ASP A 64 -18.84 1.46 5.42
CA ASP A 64 -19.46 1.27 6.72
C ASP A 64 -19.31 2.47 7.66
N GLU A 65 -18.67 3.55 7.18
CA GLU A 65 -18.49 4.81 7.90
C GLU A 65 -17.61 4.70 9.16
N ARG A 66 -16.79 3.65 9.27
CA ARG A 66 -15.92 3.41 10.44
C ARG A 66 -14.90 4.54 10.69
N LEU A 67 -14.55 5.30 9.66
CA LEU A 67 -13.63 6.44 9.75
C LEU A 67 -14.36 7.79 9.97
N GLY A 68 -15.66 7.78 10.28
CA GLY A 68 -16.45 9.00 10.50
C GLY A 68 -16.89 9.71 9.22
N TYR A 69 -16.65 9.10 8.05
CA TYR A 69 -17.19 9.52 6.76
C TYR A 69 -17.53 8.29 5.92
N LYS A 70 -18.48 8.42 4.99
CA LYS A 70 -18.76 7.39 3.98
C LYS A 70 -17.98 7.68 2.71
N CYS A 71 -17.36 6.66 2.13
CA CYS A 71 -16.88 6.77 0.76
C CYS A 71 -18.05 6.92 -0.22
N THR A 72 -18.18 8.11 -0.79
CA THR A 72 -19.21 8.49 -1.78
C THR A 72 -18.62 8.93 -3.12
N ALA A 73 -17.29 9.04 -3.20
CA ALA A 73 -16.59 9.52 -4.37
C ALA A 73 -16.68 8.52 -5.53
N ILE A 74 -16.86 9.04 -6.74
CA ILE A 74 -16.58 8.29 -7.96
C ILE A 74 -15.06 8.12 -8.04
N ILE A 75 -14.59 6.88 -8.21
CA ILE A 75 -13.17 6.58 -8.35
C ILE A 75 -12.81 6.54 -9.84
N PRO A 76 -12.22 7.60 -10.41
CA PRO A 76 -12.00 7.69 -11.86
C PRO A 76 -10.83 6.81 -12.33
N TRP A 77 -9.86 6.54 -11.46
CA TRP A 77 -8.74 5.63 -11.70
C TRP A 77 -8.17 5.14 -10.35
N LYS A 78 -7.46 4.02 -10.36
CA LYS A 78 -6.90 3.37 -9.15
C LYS A 78 -6.00 4.29 -8.31
N GLY A 79 -5.29 5.22 -8.96
CA GLY A 79 -4.42 6.20 -8.30
C GLY A 79 -5.15 7.22 -7.43
N ALA A 80 -6.49 7.33 -7.53
CA ALA A 80 -7.31 8.16 -6.64
C ALA A 80 -7.54 7.52 -5.26
N LEU A 81 -7.16 6.24 -5.10
CA LEU A 81 -7.24 5.51 -3.84
C LEU A 81 -5.85 5.39 -3.20
N GLU A 82 -5.79 5.13 -1.91
CA GLU A 82 -4.57 4.78 -1.18
C GLU A 82 -4.67 3.38 -0.58
N LEU A 83 -3.52 2.72 -0.41
CA LEU A 83 -3.41 1.54 0.46
C LEU A 83 -3.01 2.06 1.84
N ASP A 84 -3.93 1.96 2.77
CA ASP A 84 -3.81 2.44 4.14
C ASP A 84 -3.60 1.27 5.11
N HIS A 85 -2.72 1.45 6.09
CA HIS A 85 -2.50 0.49 7.17
C HIS A 85 -3.48 0.78 8.30
N ILE A 86 -4.33 -0.19 8.65
CA ILE A 86 -5.43 -0.01 9.61
C ILE A 86 -4.90 0.42 10.99
N ASP A 87 -3.77 -0.13 11.41
CA ASP A 87 -3.10 0.21 12.68
C ASP A 87 -2.18 1.45 12.59
N GLY A 88 -2.01 2.02 11.39
CA GLY A 88 -1.11 3.13 11.12
C GLY A 88 0.38 2.77 11.16
N ASP A 89 0.76 1.49 11.29
CA ASP A 89 2.16 1.04 11.27
C ASP A 89 2.56 0.52 9.87
N PRO A 90 3.42 1.25 9.13
CA PRO A 90 3.88 0.84 7.80
C PRO A 90 4.72 -0.45 7.81
N LEU A 91 5.20 -0.91 8.98
CA LEU A 91 5.97 -2.13 9.11
C LEU A 91 5.07 -3.36 9.21
N ASN A 92 3.82 -3.20 9.66
CA ASN A 92 2.82 -4.26 9.70
C ASN A 92 2.13 -4.40 8.32
N ASN A 93 2.93 -4.74 7.32
CA ASN A 93 2.50 -4.76 5.91
C ASN A 93 1.88 -6.10 5.49
N THR A 94 0.72 -6.42 6.06
CA THR A 94 -0.04 -7.64 5.78
C THR A 94 -1.41 -7.33 5.18
N THR A 95 -1.95 -8.21 4.33
CA THR A 95 -3.25 -7.98 3.66
C THR A 95 -4.38 -7.71 4.65
N ASP A 96 -4.34 -8.37 5.80
CA ASP A 96 -5.35 -8.26 6.86
C ASP A 96 -5.26 -6.95 7.64
N ASN A 97 -4.12 -6.25 7.56
CA ASN A 97 -3.87 -4.95 8.18
C ASN A 97 -3.92 -3.80 7.16
N THR A 98 -4.36 -4.06 5.93
CA THR A 98 -4.45 -3.04 4.88
C THR A 98 -5.87 -2.88 4.38
N GLN A 99 -6.22 -1.64 4.04
CA GLN A 99 -7.50 -1.27 3.47
C GLN A 99 -7.28 -0.29 2.31
N THR A 100 -8.16 -0.34 1.31
CA THR A 100 -8.17 0.61 0.20
C THR A 100 -9.12 1.77 0.54
N LEU A 101 -8.61 3.00 0.60
CA LEU A 101 -9.39 4.21 0.95
C LEU A 101 -9.40 5.21 -0.20
#